data_AF-A0A9P7KUI4-F1
#
_entry.id   AF-A0A9P7KUI4-F1
#
_cell.length_a   1.000
_cell.length_b   1.000
_cell.length_c   1.000
_cell.angle_alpha   90.00
_cell.angle_beta   90.00
_cell.angle_gamma   90.00
#
_symmetry.space_group_name_H-M   'P 1'
#
loop_
_entity.id
_entity.type
_entity.pdbx_description
1 polymer ?
#
loop_
_entity_poly.entity_id
_entity_poly.type
_entity_poly.pdbx_seq_one_letter_code
_entity_poly.pdbx_strand_id
1 'polypeptide(L)'
;MQESNPPLQQADYYDAFNFAASIPCVDKDKIAYWGSSFSGGNVIYAAAIDKRIKAAIIQCPAVSGEVRSLAFKDRIPTLLEDRCQIASGLDPPTVPLIAADRESSDLATTNAMFPTKDAYDLLSL
;
A
#
# COMPACT_ATOMS: atom_id res chain seq x y z
N MET A 1 -13.71 -6.71 -6.05
CA MET A 1 -13.00 -6.53 -4.76
C MET A 1 -11.53 -6.40 -5.08
N GLN A 2 -10.95 -5.21 -4.95
CA GLN A 2 -9.54 -4.98 -5.30
C GLN A 2 -8.71 -5.05 -4.02
N GLU A 3 -8.28 -6.26 -3.68
CA GLU A 3 -7.39 -6.50 -2.55
C GLU A 3 -5.94 -6.26 -2.95
N SER A 4 -5.12 -5.85 -1.98
CA SER A 4 -3.68 -5.82 -2.19
C SER A 4 -3.15 -7.26 -2.26
N ASN A 5 -2.66 -7.66 -3.43
CA ASN A 5 -2.03 -8.97 -3.66
C ASN A 5 -0.57 -8.75 -4.08
N PRO A 6 0.40 -8.79 -3.14
CA PRO A 6 1.79 -8.46 -3.43
C PRO A 6 2.41 -9.29 -4.56
N PRO A 7 2.27 -10.64 -4.60
CA PRO A 7 2.79 -11.43 -5.72
C PRO A 7 2.29 -10.98 -7.10
N LEU A 8 1.00 -10.68 -7.23
CA LEU A 8 0.46 -10.17 -8.50
C LEU A 8 0.98 -8.76 -8.81
N GLN A 9 0.99 -7.87 -7.81
CA GLN A 9 1.51 -6.50 -8.00
C GLN A 9 3.01 -6.48 -8.34
N GLN A 10 3.78 -7.45 -7.86
CA GLN A 10 5.19 -7.64 -8.23
C GLN A 10 5.31 -8.12 -9.67
N ALA A 11 4.44 -9.04 -10.11
CA ALA A 11 4.39 -9.49 -11.50
C ALA A 11 4.01 -8.35 -12.46
N ASP A 12 3.10 -7.46 -12.03
CA ASP A 12 2.69 -6.29 -12.81
C ASP A 12 3.87 -5.36 -13.15
N TYR A 13 4.95 -5.33 -12.35
CA TYR A 13 6.16 -4.58 -12.72
C TYR A 13 6.85 -5.14 -13.97
N TYR A 14 6.85 -6.46 -14.15
CA TYR A 14 7.45 -7.10 -15.33
C TYR A 14 6.62 -6.81 -16.58
N ASP A 15 5.31 -6.82 -16.44
CA ASP A 15 4.37 -6.48 -17.51
C ASP A 15 4.45 -4.99 -17.86
N ALA A 16 4.56 -4.12 -16.85
CA ALA A 16 4.79 -2.70 -17.03
C ALA A 16 6.12 -2.43 -17.75
N PHE A 17 7.18 -3.20 -17.48
CA PHE A 17 8.43 -3.12 -18.25
C PHE A 17 8.20 -3.47 -19.72
N ASN A 18 7.53 -4.59 -19.99
CA ASN A 18 7.27 -5.04 -21.36
C ASN A 18 6.43 -4.01 -22.14
N PHE A 19 5.40 -3.47 -21.49
CA PHE A 19 4.57 -2.42 -22.05
C PHE A 19 5.39 -1.16 -22.30
N ALA A 20 6.14 -0.65 -21.31
CA ALA A 20 6.95 0.55 -21.45
C ALA A 20 7.98 0.41 -22.58
N ALA A 21 8.64 -0.75 -22.69
CA ALA A 21 9.60 -1.04 -23.74
C ALA A 21 8.98 -1.11 -25.16
N SER A 22 7.66 -1.26 -25.27
CA SER A 22 6.95 -1.23 -26.56
C SER A 22 6.66 0.19 -27.06
N ILE A 23 6.78 1.20 -26.19
CA ILE A 23 6.48 2.60 -26.53
C ILE A 23 7.63 3.16 -27.37
N PRO A 24 7.40 3.68 -28.59
CA PRO A 24 8.48 4.07 -29.51
C PRO A 24 9.48 5.12 -28.98
N CYS A 25 9.07 5.97 -28.03
CA CYS A 25 9.92 7.00 -27.45
C CYS A 25 10.68 6.54 -26.19
N VAL A 26 10.50 5.29 -25.75
CA VAL A 26 11.16 4.74 -24.56
C VAL A 26 12.41 3.96 -24.98
N ASP A 27 13.56 4.34 -24.42
CA ASP A 27 14.79 3.55 -24.51
C ASP A 27 14.73 2.41 -23.51
N LYS A 28 14.48 1.18 -24.00
CA LYS A 28 14.37 -0.03 -23.17
C LYS A 28 15.62 -0.31 -22.32
N ASP A 29 16.78 0.19 -22.75
CA ASP A 29 18.05 -0.03 -22.05
C ASP A 29 18.29 1.01 -20.95
N LYS A 30 17.30 1.88 -20.67
CA LYS A 30 17.33 2.91 -19.61
C LYS A 30 16.11 2.90 -18.68
N ILE A 31 15.34 1.81 -18.63
CA ILE A 31 14.17 1.70 -17.76
C ILE A 31 14.59 1.48 -16.30
N ALA A 32 13.92 2.17 -15.37
CA ALA A 32 14.07 2.01 -13.93
C ALA A 32 12.71 1.71 -13.27
N TYR A 33 12.73 0.98 -12.16
CA TYR A 33 11.57 0.85 -11.30
C TYR A 33 11.59 1.89 -10.19
N TRP A 34 10.41 2.43 -9.87
CA TRP A 34 10.22 3.36 -8.77
C TRP A 34 9.02 2.93 -7.93
N GLY A 35 9.12 3.10 -6.61
CA GLY A 35 8.04 2.75 -5.70
C GLY A 35 8.19 3.41 -4.33
N SER A 36 7.05 3.75 -3.73
CA SER A 36 6.94 4.36 -2.41
C SER A 36 6.10 3.50 -1.48
N SER A 37 6.42 3.49 -0.18
CA SER A 37 5.65 2.76 0.83
C SER A 37 5.47 1.28 0.46
N PHE A 38 4.24 0.80 0.35
CA PHE A 38 3.94 -0.58 -0.04
C PHE A 38 4.49 -0.96 -1.43
N SER A 39 4.39 -0.04 -2.40
CA SER A 39 4.97 -0.23 -3.73
C SER A 39 6.50 -0.29 -3.67
N GLY A 40 7.15 0.42 -2.74
CA GLY A 40 8.59 0.30 -2.51
C GLY A 40 9.01 -1.13 -2.13
N GLY A 41 8.19 -1.83 -1.33
CA GLY A 41 8.36 -3.26 -1.07
C GLY A 41 8.26 -4.11 -2.34
N ASN A 42 7.25 -3.86 -3.18
CA ASN A 42 7.09 -4.56 -4.45
C ASN A 42 8.27 -4.32 -5.40
N VAL A 43 8.82 -3.10 -5.46
CA VAL A 43 10.01 -2.78 -6.26
C VAL A 43 11.23 -3.58 -5.81
N ILE A 44 11.44 -3.75 -4.50
CA ILE A 44 12.55 -4.57 -3.99
C ILE A 44 12.47 -5.99 -4.55
N TYR A 45 11.29 -6.62 -4.46
CA TYR A 45 11.07 -7.97 -4.99
C TYR A 45 11.21 -8.03 -6.51
N ALA A 46 10.55 -7.12 -7.24
CA ALA A 46 10.60 -7.12 -8.70
C ALA A 46 12.02 -6.91 -9.22
N ALA A 47 12.77 -5.96 -8.65
CA ALA A 47 14.17 -5.69 -9.02
C ALA A 47 15.13 -6.85 -8.64
N ALA A 48 14.77 -7.66 -7.65
CA ALA A 48 15.53 -8.86 -7.31
C ALA A 48 15.46 -9.91 -8.43
N ILE A 49 14.36 -9.97 -9.19
CA ILE A 49 14.13 -10.93 -10.27
C ILE A 49 14.45 -10.35 -11.65
N ASP A 50 13.87 -9.20 -12.00
CA ASP A 50 14.06 -8.60 -13.32
C ASP A 50 15.36 -7.80 -13.39
N LYS A 51 16.34 -8.32 -14.14
CA LYS A 51 17.65 -7.68 -14.33
C LYS A 51 17.75 -6.82 -15.60
N ARG A 52 16.64 -6.65 -16.32
CA ARG A 52 16.61 -5.80 -17.51
C ARG A 52 16.68 -4.32 -17.13
N ILE A 53 16.04 -3.95 -16.00
CA ILE A 53 16.07 -2.59 -15.44
C ILE A 53 17.50 -2.15 -15.08
N LYS A 54 17.74 -0.84 -15.12
CA LYS A 54 19.06 -0.24 -14.82
C LYS A 54 19.15 0.38 -13.43
N ALA A 55 18.01 0.69 -12.82
CA ALA A 55 17.94 1.23 -11.48
C ALA A 55 16.62 0.84 -10.81
N ALA A 56 16.65 0.83 -9.48
CA ALA A 56 15.48 0.74 -8.63
C ALA A 56 15.55 1.90 -7.63
N ILE A 57 14.49 2.71 -7.57
CA ILE A 57 14.37 3.85 -6.66
C ILE A 57 13.25 3.53 -5.67
N ILE A 58 13.61 3.46 -4.38
CA ILE A 58 12.74 2.92 -3.34
C ILE A 58 12.61 3.95 -2.23
N GLN A 59 11.40 4.47 -2.02
CA GLN A 59 11.09 5.45 -0.98
C GLN A 59 10.30 4.81 0.16
N CYS A 60 10.74 5.02 1.41
CA CYS A 60 10.09 4.55 2.65
C CYS A 60 9.42 3.15 2.55
N PRO A 61 10.13 2.12 2.10
CA PRO A 61 9.51 0.86 1.69
C PRO A 61 8.87 0.08 2.84
N ALA A 62 7.79 -0.63 2.53
CA ALA A 62 7.32 -1.74 3.35
C ALA A 62 8.20 -2.98 3.10
N VAL A 63 9.23 -3.17 3.93
CA VAL A 63 10.24 -4.24 3.75
C VAL A 63 9.87 -5.54 4.48
N SER A 64 9.50 -5.45 5.76
CA SER A 64 9.11 -6.61 6.57
C SER A 64 7.66 -6.51 6.99
N GLY A 65 6.93 -7.61 6.81
CA GLY A 65 5.57 -7.76 7.28
C GLY A 65 5.44 -7.79 8.80
N GLU A 66 6.51 -8.08 9.56
CA GLU A 66 6.45 -8.29 11.02
C GLU A 66 6.04 -7.03 11.79
N VAL A 67 6.66 -5.89 11.47
CA VAL A 67 6.33 -4.61 12.13
C VAL A 67 4.90 -4.18 11.78
N ARG A 68 4.49 -4.44 10.53
CA ARG A 68 3.16 -4.06 10.05
C ARG A 68 2.08 -5.01 10.55
N SER A 69 2.33 -6.31 10.63
CA SER A 69 1.37 -7.29 11.13
C SER A 69 1.06 -7.05 12.61
N LEU A 70 2.05 -6.63 13.40
CA LEU A 70 1.81 -6.25 14.79
C LEU A 70 0.93 -4.99 14.90
N ALA A 71 1.21 -3.96 14.10
CA ALA A 71 0.43 -2.72 14.09
C ALA A 71 -1.02 -2.91 13.60
N PHE A 72 -1.29 -3.95 12.80
CA PHE A 72 -2.60 -4.22 12.22
C PHE A 72 -3.30 -5.45 12.82
N LYS A 73 -2.68 -6.13 13.79
CA LYS A 73 -3.17 -7.41 14.36
C LYS A 73 -4.65 -7.35 14.71
N ASP A 74 -5.04 -6.32 15.46
CA ASP A 74 -6.41 -6.21 15.98
C ASP A 74 -7.43 -5.80 14.92
N ARG A 75 -6.96 -5.37 13.73
CA ARG A 75 -7.80 -5.06 12.56
C ARG A 75 -7.99 -6.24 11.60
N ILE A 76 -7.20 -7.30 11.73
CA ILE A 76 -7.28 -8.47 10.84
C ILE A 76 -8.67 -9.12 10.86
N PRO A 77 -9.31 -9.37 12.02
CA PRO A 77 -10.65 -9.97 12.04
C PRO A 77 -11.69 -9.14 11.29
N THR A 78 -11.73 -7.83 11.55
CA THR A 78 -12.62 -6.90 10.85
C THR A 78 -12.38 -6.91 9.34
N LEU A 79 -11.12 -6.87 8.90
CA LEU A 79 -10.79 -6.93 7.47
C LEU A 79 -11.33 -8.22 6.80
N LEU A 80 -11.34 -9.35 7.51
CA LEU A 80 -11.91 -10.60 7.00
C LEU A 80 -13.44 -10.57 6.98
N GLU A 81 -14.08 -9.97 7.97
CA GLU A 81 -15.54 -9.75 8.00
C GLU A 81 -15.98 -8.83 6.86
N ASP A 82 -15.22 -7.77 6.59
CA ASP A 82 -15.46 -6.83 5.50
C ASP A 82 -15.51 -7.55 4.15
N ARG A 83 -14.65 -8.56 3.94
CA ARG A 83 -14.67 -9.39 2.72
C ARG A 83 -16.00 -10.12 2.55
N CYS A 84 -16.53 -10.69 3.63
CA CYS A 84 -17.82 -11.40 3.61
C CYS A 84 -18.98 -10.43 3.32
N GLN A 85 -18.97 -9.23 3.88
CA GLN A 85 -19.97 -8.19 3.62
C GLN A 85 -19.94 -7.75 2.15
N ILE A 86 -18.75 -7.44 1.63
CA ILE A 86 -18.55 -7.03 0.23
C ILE A 86 -18.99 -8.15 -0.73
N ALA A 87 -18.63 -9.40 -0.44
CA ALA A 87 -19.04 -10.54 -1.26
C ALA A 87 -20.57 -10.74 -1.28
N SER A 88 -21.27 -10.27 -0.24
CA SER A 88 -22.73 -10.30 -0.13
C SER A 88 -23.41 -9.11 -0.81
N GLY A 89 -22.64 -8.21 -1.46
CA GLY A 89 -23.15 -7.05 -2.18
C GLY A 89 -23.39 -5.80 -1.32
N LEU A 90 -22.92 -5.80 -0.06
CA LEU A 90 -22.91 -4.60 0.77
C LEU A 90 -21.77 -3.66 0.37
N ASP A 91 -21.94 -2.37 0.67
CA ASP A 91 -20.90 -1.37 0.42
C ASP A 91 -19.63 -1.68 1.23
N PRO A 92 -18.43 -1.48 0.65
CA PRO A 92 -17.18 -1.64 1.40
C PRO A 92 -17.15 -0.71 2.61
N PRO A 93 -16.89 -1.23 3.82
CA PRO A 93 -16.75 -0.40 5.00
C PRO A 93 -15.53 0.52 4.86
N THR A 94 -15.63 1.67 5.51
CA THR A 94 -14.58 2.70 5.48
C THR A 94 -14.00 2.90 6.87
N VAL A 95 -12.70 3.20 6.92
CA VAL A 95 -12.01 3.56 8.16
C VAL A 95 -11.73 5.06 8.11
N PRO A 96 -12.11 5.83 9.14
CA PRO A 96 -11.88 7.27 9.13
C PRO A 96 -10.37 7.57 9.13
N LEU A 97 -9.98 8.61 8.40
CA LEU A 97 -8.56 8.99 8.30
C LEU A 97 -8.02 9.53 9.62
N ILE A 98 -8.80 10.40 10.27
CA ILE A 98 -8.57 11.01 11.58
C ILE A 98 -9.81 10.84 12.45
N ALA A 99 -9.69 11.07 13.76
CA ALA A 99 -10.85 11.05 14.66
C ALA A 99 -11.84 12.18 14.31
N ALA A 100 -13.09 12.06 14.78
CA ALA A 100 -14.13 13.05 14.52
C ALA A 100 -13.81 14.43 15.13
N ASP A 101 -13.10 14.41 16.25
CA ASP A 101 -12.66 15.60 16.97
C ASP A 101 -11.29 15.37 17.62
N ARG A 102 -10.69 16.46 18.08
CA ARG A 102 -9.37 16.44 18.71
C ARG A 102 -9.35 15.67 20.03
N GLU A 103 -10.44 15.67 20.78
CA GLU A 103 -10.51 14.99 22.08
C GLU A 103 -10.60 13.47 21.90
N SER A 104 -11.33 13.01 20.88
CA SER A 104 -11.44 11.60 20.47
C SER A 104 -10.22 11.07 19.72
N SER A 105 -9.19 11.89 19.51
CA SER A 105 -7.91 11.48 18.92
C SER A 105 -7.03 10.77 19.95
N ASP A 106 -7.34 9.50 20.23
CA ASP A 106 -6.63 8.64 21.18
C ASP A 106 -6.43 7.20 20.66
N LEU A 107 -5.18 6.74 20.67
CA LEU A 107 -4.72 5.43 20.19
C LEU A 107 -5.49 4.22 20.75
N ALA A 108 -5.98 4.31 21.99
CA ALA A 108 -6.66 3.21 22.66
C ALA A 108 -8.16 3.17 22.36
N THR A 109 -8.75 4.25 21.84
CA THR A 109 -10.21 4.40 21.75
C THR A 109 -10.74 4.67 20.35
N THR A 110 -9.93 5.27 19.47
CA THR A 110 -10.35 5.56 18.09
C THR A 110 -9.95 4.45 17.13
N ASN A 111 -10.82 4.18 16.14
CA ASN A 111 -10.47 3.31 15.01
C ASN A 111 -9.92 4.11 13.81
N ALA A 112 -9.59 5.40 13.98
CA ALA A 112 -9.00 6.18 12.89
C ALA A 112 -7.67 5.61 12.40
N MET A 113 -7.35 5.83 11.12
CA MET A 113 -6.07 5.41 10.54
C MET A 113 -4.90 6.16 11.18
N PHE A 114 -5.06 7.45 11.43
CA PHE A 114 -4.12 8.29 12.16
C PHE A 114 -4.76 8.74 13.48
N PRO A 115 -4.56 7.99 14.57
CA PRO A 115 -5.30 8.18 15.81
C PRO A 115 -4.77 9.30 16.71
N THR A 116 -3.70 10.02 16.32
CA THR A 116 -3.04 10.99 17.20
C THR A 116 -3.62 12.40 17.07
N LYS A 117 -3.54 13.19 18.15
CA LYS A 117 -3.92 14.61 18.16
C LYS A 117 -3.12 15.43 17.14
N ASP A 118 -1.82 15.15 17.02
CA ASP A 118 -0.98 15.83 16.02
C ASP A 118 -1.46 15.58 14.59
N ALA A 119 -1.92 14.35 14.30
CA ALA A 119 -2.48 14.03 12.99
C ALA A 119 -3.82 14.73 12.75
N TYR A 120 -4.67 14.81 13.79
CA TYR A 120 -5.89 15.61 13.73
C TYR A 120 -5.59 17.08 13.44
N ASP A 121 -4.66 17.68 14.18
CA ASP A 121 -4.28 19.09 14.02
C ASP A 121 -3.70 19.39 12.62
N LEU A 122 -2.98 18.43 12.03
CA LEU A 122 -2.40 18.56 10.69
C LEU A 122 -3.43 18.38 9.55
N LEU A 123 -4.40 17.49 9.72
CA LEU A 123 -5.26 16.99 8.63
C LEU A 123 -6.72 17.49 8.69
N SER A 124 -7.12 18.22 9.74
CA SER A 124 -8.47 18.76 9.92
C SER A 124 -8.71 20.14 9.27
N LEU A 125 -7.73 20.64 8.49
CA LEU A 125 -7.79 21.94 7.79
C LEU A 125 -8.90 22.04 6.73
#